data_AF-A0AAN8JQH5-F1
#
_entry.id   AF-A0AAN8JQH5-F1
#
_cell.length_a   1.000
_cell.length_b   1.000
_cell.length_c   1.000
_cell.angle_alpha   90.00
_cell.angle_beta   90.00
_cell.angle_gamma   90.00
#
_symmetry.space_group_name_H-M   'P 1'
#
loop_
_entity.id
_entity.type
_entity.pdbx_description
1 polymer ?
#
loop_
_entity_poly.entity_id
_entity_poly.type
_entity_poly.pdbx_seq_one_letter_code
_entity_poly.pdbx_strand_id
1 'polypeptide(L)'
;MMLTRPYMNDGEPLSFWESDVSRAVYVDGPINDPSTENKFWTVEMSVPFKTLFAGIYRQNDFPSDGETWRANFVRPEWETEVVSGKYLKRLDVDASWWVWSSPGVSNIHLPDRWGLLQFSKSKVNTSNFKLDKEWVITNALLDTFRAEKAYKAVTGRFTDDLSLLDIPPYVLSKRCVKDVKVELDWGGFTATAIPNDSTMKEGHIRTDRYIWYGDEKEEFF
;
A
#
# COMPACT_ATOMS: atom_id res chain seq x y z
N MET A 1 0.42 7.57 -13.69
CA MET A 1 1.70 6.86 -13.49
C MET A 1 1.42 5.51 -12.85
N MET A 2 1.81 4.44 -13.55
CA MET A 2 1.82 3.06 -13.04
C MET A 2 3.25 2.68 -12.66
N LEU A 3 3.43 1.82 -11.67
CA LEU A 3 4.74 1.28 -11.30
C LEU A 3 4.77 -0.21 -11.63
N THR A 4 5.91 -0.72 -12.09
CA THR A 4 6.10 -2.17 -12.32
C THR A 4 6.01 -2.97 -11.02
N ARG A 5 6.39 -2.36 -9.90
CA ARG A 5 6.30 -2.86 -8.51
C ARG A 5 6.55 -1.68 -7.54
N PRO A 6 6.38 -1.83 -6.22
CA PRO A 6 6.67 -0.74 -5.28
C PRO A 6 8.13 -0.27 -5.37
N TYR A 7 8.42 1.02 -5.14
CA TYR A 7 9.80 1.55 -5.20
C TYR A 7 10.78 0.83 -4.26
N MET A 8 10.31 0.37 -3.10
CA MET A 8 11.12 -0.43 -2.16
C MET A 8 11.60 -1.77 -2.76
N ASN A 9 10.94 -2.21 -3.84
CA ASN A 9 11.26 -3.41 -4.59
C ASN A 9 11.89 -3.07 -5.95
N ASP A 10 12.53 -1.91 -6.10
CA ASP A 10 13.19 -1.49 -7.35
C ASP A 10 12.20 -1.41 -8.52
N GLY A 11 11.05 -0.79 -8.26
CA GLY A 11 10.01 -0.54 -9.25
C GLY A 11 10.29 0.70 -10.08
N GLU A 12 9.95 0.63 -11.37
CA GLU A 12 10.15 1.72 -12.32
C GLU A 12 8.82 2.36 -12.70
N PRO A 13 8.78 3.70 -12.87
CA PRO A 13 7.60 4.41 -13.33
C PRO A 13 7.38 4.19 -14.82
N LEU A 14 6.21 3.68 -15.15
CA LEU A 14 5.70 3.58 -16.51
C LEU A 14 4.99 4.90 -16.85
N SER A 15 5.79 5.90 -17.23
CA SER A 15 5.29 7.25 -17.53
C SER A 15 4.38 7.32 -18.76
N PHE A 16 4.46 6.33 -19.65
CA PHE A 16 3.58 6.23 -20.82
C PHE A 16 2.18 5.71 -20.49
N TRP A 17 2.00 5.15 -19.29
CA TRP A 17 0.71 4.62 -18.87
C TRP A 17 -0.21 5.78 -18.48
N GLU A 18 -1.34 5.84 -19.16
CA GLU A 18 -2.45 6.74 -18.90
C GLU A 18 -3.72 5.93 -18.70
N SER A 19 -4.61 6.44 -17.85
CA SER A 19 -5.90 5.80 -17.56
C SER A 19 -7.06 6.55 -18.18
N ASP A 20 -8.12 5.83 -18.59
CA ASP A 20 -9.40 6.38 -19.06
C ASP A 20 -10.22 7.05 -17.93
N VAL A 21 -9.57 7.65 -16.92
CA VAL A 21 -10.22 8.28 -15.78
C VAL A 21 -10.90 9.56 -16.21
N SER A 22 -12.21 9.63 -15.99
CA SER A 22 -12.98 10.87 -16.11
C SER A 22 -12.93 11.62 -14.80
N ARG A 23 -12.82 12.96 -14.84
CA ARG A 23 -12.78 13.81 -13.66
C ARG A 23 -13.49 15.13 -13.87
N ALA A 24 -14.04 15.68 -12.80
CA ALA A 24 -14.59 17.03 -12.75
C ALA A 24 -14.09 17.74 -11.49
N VAL A 25 -13.90 19.05 -11.58
CA VAL A 25 -13.53 19.90 -10.45
C VAL A 25 -14.59 20.98 -10.31
N TYR A 26 -15.08 21.17 -9.09
CA TYR A 26 -15.95 22.29 -8.75
C TYR A 26 -15.26 23.17 -7.70
N VAL A 27 -15.39 24.49 -7.84
CA VAL A 27 -14.82 25.47 -6.92
C VAL A 27 -15.92 26.45 -6.50
N ASP A 28 -16.14 26.59 -5.19
CA ASP A 28 -16.98 27.65 -4.60
C ASP A 28 -16.07 28.73 -4.01
N GLY A 29 -15.81 29.75 -4.82
CA GLY A 29 -14.93 30.86 -4.50
C GLY A 29 -14.05 31.28 -5.68
N PRO A 30 -13.28 32.37 -5.52
CA PRO A 30 -12.39 32.85 -6.56
C PRO A 30 -11.07 32.06 -6.59
N ILE A 31 -10.71 31.59 -7.78
CA ILE A 31 -9.47 30.85 -8.01
C ILE A 31 -8.28 31.82 -8.00
N ASN A 32 -7.26 31.51 -7.20
CA ASN A 32 -5.99 32.24 -7.13
C ASN A 32 -6.12 33.73 -6.76
N ASP A 33 -7.17 34.11 -6.04
CA ASP A 33 -7.36 35.46 -5.52
C ASP A 33 -7.08 35.49 -4.00
N PRO A 34 -5.99 36.12 -3.54
CA PRO A 34 -5.69 36.25 -2.12
C PRO A 34 -6.50 37.34 -1.41
N SER A 35 -7.25 38.17 -2.13
CA SER A 35 -8.08 39.24 -1.54
C SER A 35 -9.43 38.73 -1.03
N THR A 36 -9.79 37.50 -1.39
CA THR A 36 -11.09 36.91 -1.06
C THR A 36 -10.88 35.53 -0.45
N GLU A 37 -11.66 35.21 0.58
CA GLU A 37 -11.64 33.88 1.19
C GLU A 37 -12.27 32.84 0.26
N ASN A 38 -11.57 31.73 0.06
CA ASN A 38 -12.11 30.55 -0.63
C ASN A 38 -12.90 29.69 0.35
N LYS A 39 -14.01 29.10 -0.08
CA LYS A 39 -14.80 28.21 0.78
C LYS A 39 -14.35 26.77 0.65
N PHE A 40 -14.46 26.20 -0.55
CA PHE A 40 -14.05 24.84 -0.83
C PHE A 40 -13.92 24.58 -2.33
N TRP A 41 -13.27 23.47 -2.64
CA TRP A 41 -13.33 22.83 -3.95
C TRP A 41 -13.59 21.34 -3.77
N THR A 42 -14.15 20.70 -4.79
CA THR A 42 -14.34 19.25 -4.83
C THR A 42 -13.76 18.70 -6.12
N VAL A 43 -13.28 17.46 -6.05
CA VAL A 43 -12.92 16.66 -7.21
C VAL A 43 -13.77 15.40 -7.18
N GLU A 44 -14.39 15.10 -8.30
CA GLU A 44 -15.08 13.83 -8.55
C GLU A 44 -14.34 13.08 -9.66
N MET A 45 -14.15 11.76 -9.47
CA MET A 45 -13.45 10.90 -10.41
C MET A 45 -14.25 9.64 -10.67
N SER A 46 -14.31 9.22 -11.94
CA SER A 46 -14.78 7.92 -12.37
C SER A 46 -13.59 7.13 -12.90
N VAL A 47 -13.22 6.05 -12.20
CA VAL A 47 -12.04 5.23 -12.50
C VAL A 47 -12.50 3.87 -13.04
N PRO A 48 -12.31 3.59 -14.34
CA PRO A 48 -12.68 2.28 -14.89
C PRO A 48 -11.79 1.17 -14.30
N PHE A 49 -12.39 0.16 -13.67
CA PHE A 49 -11.62 -0.91 -13.03
C PHE A 49 -10.62 -1.62 -13.97
N LYS A 50 -11.01 -1.84 -15.24
CA LYS A 50 -10.11 -2.39 -16.28
C LYS A 50 -8.74 -1.69 -16.34
N THR A 51 -8.66 -0.39 -16.07
CA THR A 51 -7.42 0.38 -16.16
C THR A 51 -6.47 0.03 -15.01
N LEU A 52 -7.02 -0.27 -13.83
CA LEU A 52 -6.27 -0.62 -12.62
C LEU A 52 -5.68 -2.03 -12.69
N PHE A 53 -6.17 -2.87 -13.60
CA PHE A 53 -5.71 -4.24 -13.80
C PHE A 53 -4.72 -4.40 -14.97
N ALA A 54 -4.22 -3.31 -15.53
CA ALA A 54 -3.24 -3.37 -16.60
C ALA A 54 -2.02 -4.21 -16.17
N GLY A 55 -1.74 -5.29 -16.90
CA GLY A 55 -0.64 -6.21 -16.60
C GLY A 55 -0.92 -7.28 -15.54
N ILE A 56 -2.18 -7.43 -15.08
CA ILE A 56 -2.57 -8.45 -14.10
C ILE A 56 -3.57 -9.42 -14.75
N TYR A 57 -3.28 -10.73 -14.70
CA TYR A 57 -4.25 -11.74 -15.11
C TYR A 57 -5.34 -11.89 -14.05
N ARG A 58 -6.60 -11.72 -14.45
CA ARG A 58 -7.77 -11.87 -13.57
C ARG A 58 -8.94 -12.43 -14.36
N GLN A 59 -9.81 -13.14 -13.66
CA GLN A 59 -11.03 -13.71 -14.27
C GLN A 59 -12.03 -12.63 -14.70
N ASN A 60 -12.09 -11.51 -13.96
CA ASN A 60 -13.00 -10.39 -14.22
C ASN A 60 -12.24 -9.06 -14.17
N ASP A 61 -12.73 -8.07 -14.91
CA ASP A 61 -12.21 -6.70 -14.99
C ASP A 61 -12.87 -5.74 -13.99
N PHE A 62 -13.54 -6.29 -12.97
CA PHE A 62 -14.11 -5.58 -11.81
C PHE A 62 -13.88 -6.36 -10.51
N PRO A 63 -13.86 -5.68 -9.34
CA PRO A 63 -13.71 -6.33 -8.05
C PRO A 63 -14.90 -7.23 -7.72
N SER A 64 -14.61 -8.39 -7.13
CA SER A 64 -15.62 -9.31 -6.64
C SER A 64 -16.28 -8.82 -5.36
N ASP A 65 -17.46 -9.35 -5.03
CA ASP A 65 -18.12 -9.07 -3.75
C ASP A 65 -17.25 -9.58 -2.59
N GLY A 66 -16.96 -8.72 -1.61
CA GLY A 66 -16.04 -8.99 -0.51
C GLY A 66 -14.56 -8.83 -0.83
N GLU A 67 -14.19 -8.55 -2.10
CA GLU A 67 -12.80 -8.34 -2.47
C GLU A 67 -12.23 -7.12 -1.74
N THR A 68 -11.00 -7.24 -1.23
CA THR A 68 -10.35 -6.19 -0.45
C THR A 68 -9.12 -5.67 -1.18
N TRP A 69 -9.07 -4.36 -1.39
CA TRP A 69 -7.94 -3.66 -1.98
C TRP A 69 -7.22 -2.82 -0.93
N ARG A 70 -5.94 -2.57 -1.19
CA ARG A 70 -5.18 -1.55 -0.48
C ARG A 70 -5.23 -0.26 -1.28
N ALA A 71 -5.65 0.83 -0.65
CA ALA A 71 -5.75 2.14 -1.29
C ALA A 71 -5.45 3.26 -0.31
N ASN A 72 -5.00 4.39 -0.86
CA ASN A 72 -4.84 5.61 -0.10
C ASN A 72 -5.27 6.81 -0.92
N PHE A 73 -5.72 7.85 -0.24
CA PHE A 73 -6.05 9.14 -0.83
C PHE A 73 -5.07 10.14 -0.24
N VAL A 74 -4.27 10.75 -1.12
CA VAL A 74 -3.17 11.63 -0.72
C VAL A 74 -3.32 13.00 -1.38
N ARG A 75 -3.12 14.05 -0.61
CA ARG A 75 -3.07 15.43 -1.09
C ARG A 75 -1.79 16.09 -0.57
N PRO A 76 -0.80 16.37 -1.44
CA PRO A 76 0.28 17.27 -1.08
C PRO A 76 -0.28 18.70 -0.99
N GLU A 77 0.05 19.37 0.10
CA GLU A 77 -0.36 20.73 0.40
C GLU A 77 0.89 21.59 0.59
N TRP A 78 1.12 22.49 -0.36
CA TRP A 78 2.21 23.45 -0.27
C TRP A 78 1.76 24.68 0.49
N GLU A 79 2.58 25.11 1.44
CA GLU A 79 2.38 26.44 2.02
C GLU A 79 2.60 27.51 0.95
N THR A 80 1.77 28.55 1.05
CA THR A 80 1.85 29.69 0.14
C THR A 80 1.94 30.99 0.94
N GLU A 81 2.52 32.00 0.32
CA GLU A 81 2.55 33.37 0.80
C GLU A 81 1.98 34.30 -0.26
N VAL A 82 1.50 35.48 0.15
CA VAL A 82 0.95 36.48 -0.77
C VAL A 82 2.02 37.51 -1.10
N VAL A 83 2.48 37.52 -2.35
CA VAL A 83 3.48 38.48 -2.86
C VAL A 83 2.87 39.21 -4.06
N SER A 84 2.81 40.54 -3.96
CA SER A 84 2.24 41.40 -5.02
C SER A 84 0.83 40.97 -5.46
N GLY A 85 -0.02 40.59 -4.49
CA GLY A 85 -1.41 40.20 -4.73
C GLY A 85 -1.59 38.82 -5.37
N LYS A 86 -0.57 37.94 -5.32
CA LYS A 86 -0.64 36.57 -5.83
C LYS A 86 -0.13 35.58 -4.80
N TYR A 87 -0.71 34.39 -4.79
CA TYR A 87 -0.15 33.26 -4.07
C TYR A 87 1.16 32.81 -4.73
N LEU A 88 2.24 32.79 -3.97
CA LEU A 88 3.49 32.15 -4.31
C LEU A 88 3.74 30.98 -3.37
N LYS A 89 4.24 29.89 -3.94
CA LYS A 89 4.66 28.73 -3.18
C LYS A 89 5.89 29.08 -2.34
N ARG A 90 5.84 28.76 -1.04
CA ARG A 90 7.02 28.81 -0.18
C ARG A 90 7.99 27.69 -0.55
N LEU A 91 9.24 28.04 -0.81
CA LEU A 91 10.30 27.08 -1.20
C LEU A 91 11.23 26.72 -0.04
N ASP A 92 11.11 27.42 1.09
CA ASP A 92 11.86 27.20 2.33
C ASP A 92 11.23 26.13 3.24
N VAL A 93 10.06 25.60 2.85
CA VAL A 93 9.33 24.57 3.59
C VAL A 93 8.92 23.43 2.67
N ASP A 94 8.89 22.22 3.22
CA ASP A 94 8.39 21.05 2.52
C ASP A 94 6.86 21.07 2.41
N ALA A 95 6.31 20.33 1.44
CA ALA A 95 4.88 20.12 1.37
C ALA A 95 4.39 19.34 2.59
N SER A 96 3.28 19.78 3.17
CA SER A 96 2.48 18.94 4.04
C SER A 96 1.80 17.85 3.22
N TRP A 97 1.59 16.67 3.79
CA TRP A 97 0.89 15.57 3.10
C TRP A 97 -0.33 15.17 3.91
N TRP A 98 -1.51 15.37 3.33
CA TRP A 98 -2.76 14.92 3.93
C TRP A 98 -3.08 13.55 3.35
N VAL A 99 -3.22 12.56 4.22
CA VAL A 99 -3.42 11.17 3.83
C VAL A 99 -4.63 10.60 4.56
N TRP A 100 -5.48 9.85 3.85
CA TRP A 100 -6.61 9.17 4.47
C TRP A 100 -6.14 8.11 5.47
N SER A 101 -5.17 7.29 5.07
CA SER A 101 -4.54 6.29 5.92
C SER A 101 -3.06 6.61 6.07
N SER A 102 -2.61 6.84 7.31
CA SER A 102 -1.20 7.13 7.58
C SER A 102 -0.37 5.85 7.40
N PRO A 103 0.67 5.86 6.55
CA PRO A 103 1.61 4.74 6.43
C PRO A 103 2.60 4.67 7.61
N GLY A 104 2.51 5.57 8.58
CA GLY A 104 3.38 5.62 9.77
C GLY A 104 4.82 6.10 9.50
N VAL A 105 5.13 6.50 8.26
CA VAL A 105 6.43 7.03 7.83
C VAL A 105 6.22 8.09 6.75
N SER A 106 7.20 8.98 6.53
CA SER A 106 7.16 9.98 5.45
C SER A 106 7.48 9.35 4.08
N ASN A 107 6.74 8.31 3.71
CA ASN A 107 6.82 7.61 2.44
C ASN A 107 5.46 7.01 2.09
N ILE A 108 4.75 7.64 1.14
CA ILE A 108 3.43 7.19 0.70
C ILE A 108 3.49 6.00 -0.26
N HIS A 109 4.66 5.66 -0.82
CA HIS A 109 4.82 4.60 -1.82
C HIS A 109 5.01 3.21 -1.18
N LEU A 110 4.33 2.98 -0.06
CA LEU A 110 4.30 1.73 0.69
C LEU A 110 2.88 1.13 0.63
N PRO A 111 2.48 0.51 -0.49
CA PRO A 111 1.12 0.05 -0.68
C PRO A 111 0.67 -0.97 0.36
N ASP A 112 1.60 -1.75 0.91
CA ASP A 112 1.40 -2.69 2.02
C ASP A 112 1.03 -2.03 3.36
N ARG A 113 1.10 -0.70 3.45
CA ARG A 113 0.66 0.09 4.61
C ARG A 113 -0.58 0.95 4.34
N TRP A 114 -1.11 0.92 3.12
CA TRP A 114 -2.32 1.65 2.79
C TRP A 114 -3.55 1.05 3.48
N GLY A 115 -4.60 1.87 3.58
CA GLY A 115 -5.89 1.49 4.12
C GLY A 115 -6.57 0.42 3.28
N LEU A 116 -7.56 -0.25 3.86
CA LEU A 116 -8.31 -1.32 3.21
C LEU A 116 -9.65 -0.80 2.67
N LEU A 117 -9.93 -1.11 1.42
CA LEU A 117 -11.23 -0.90 0.79
C LEU A 117 -11.84 -2.27 0.49
N GLN A 118 -13.04 -2.56 1.00
CA GLN A 118 -13.76 -3.79 0.69
C GLN A 118 -14.96 -3.48 -0.20
N PHE A 119 -15.02 -4.15 -1.36
CA PHE A 119 -16.12 -3.99 -2.31
C PHE A 119 -17.32 -4.82 -1.87
N SER A 120 -18.52 -4.27 -2.06
CA SER A 120 -19.77 -4.90 -1.61
C SER A 120 -20.90 -4.65 -2.61
N LYS A 121 -21.66 -5.69 -2.93
CA LYS A 121 -22.92 -5.63 -3.68
C LYS A 121 -24.12 -5.26 -2.79
N SER A 122 -23.95 -5.28 -1.47
CA SER A 122 -24.98 -4.87 -0.53
C SER A 122 -25.33 -3.40 -0.72
N LYS A 123 -26.54 -3.02 -0.29
CA LYS A 123 -26.97 -1.62 -0.28
C LYS A 123 -26.00 -0.78 0.56
N VAL A 124 -25.80 0.48 0.15
CA VAL A 124 -25.00 1.46 0.90
C VAL A 124 -25.46 1.50 2.36
N ASN A 125 -24.50 1.48 3.30
CA ASN A 125 -24.70 1.46 4.75
C ASN A 125 -25.39 0.21 5.32
N THR A 126 -25.39 -0.92 4.60
CA THR A 126 -25.96 -2.19 5.12
C THR A 126 -24.95 -3.33 5.26
N SER A 127 -23.69 -3.13 4.89
CA SER A 127 -22.61 -4.11 5.06
C SER A 127 -21.63 -3.67 6.14
N ASN A 128 -20.95 -4.64 6.73
CA ASN A 128 -19.84 -4.42 7.66
C ASN A 128 -18.55 -4.92 7.03
N PHE A 129 -17.46 -4.20 7.28
CA PHE A 129 -16.13 -4.64 6.87
C PHE A 129 -15.78 -5.97 7.54
N LYS A 130 -15.35 -6.94 6.73
CA LYS A 130 -14.87 -8.23 7.21
C LYS A 130 -13.38 -8.34 6.95
N LEU A 131 -12.61 -8.41 8.02
CA LEU A 131 -11.17 -8.64 7.92
C LEU A 131 -10.91 -10.07 7.43
N ASP A 132 -9.95 -10.23 6.53
CA ASP A 132 -9.54 -11.56 6.08
C ASP A 132 -8.97 -12.36 7.25
N LYS A 133 -9.29 -13.66 7.32
CA LYS A 133 -8.68 -14.59 8.28
C LYS A 133 -7.16 -14.60 8.16
N GLU A 134 -6.64 -14.44 6.94
CA GLU A 134 -5.21 -14.42 6.61
C GLU A 134 -4.52 -13.10 6.98
N TRP A 135 -5.27 -12.07 7.41
CA TRP A 135 -4.74 -10.74 7.65
C TRP A 135 -3.57 -10.69 8.65
N VAL A 136 -3.68 -11.41 9.76
CA VAL A 136 -2.63 -11.43 10.79
C VAL A 136 -1.34 -12.06 10.23
N ILE A 137 -1.48 -13.12 9.44
CA ILE A 137 -0.38 -13.80 8.76
C ILE A 137 0.23 -12.89 7.69
N THR A 138 -0.61 -12.25 6.87
CA THR A 138 -0.19 -11.28 5.85
C THR A 138 0.68 -10.18 6.47
N ASN A 139 0.26 -9.61 7.61
CA ASN A 139 1.03 -8.53 8.24
C ASN A 139 2.33 -9.03 8.86
N ALA A 140 2.33 -10.20 9.51
CA ALA A 140 3.56 -10.78 10.04
C ALA A 140 4.60 -11.02 8.94
N LEU A 141 4.18 -11.52 7.77
CA LEU A 141 5.03 -11.67 6.59
C LEU A 141 5.57 -10.32 6.09
N LEU A 142 4.69 -9.32 5.94
CA LEU A 142 5.08 -7.99 5.48
C LEU A 142 6.02 -7.28 6.47
N ASP A 143 5.81 -7.43 7.77
CA ASP A 143 6.72 -6.88 8.80
C ASP A 143 8.08 -7.57 8.76
N THR A 144 8.11 -8.89 8.65
CA THR A 144 9.36 -9.66 8.51
C THR A 144 10.11 -9.24 7.24
N PHE A 145 9.41 -9.13 6.11
CA PHE A 145 9.98 -8.65 4.84
C PHE A 145 10.57 -7.25 4.95
N ARG A 146 9.89 -6.33 5.64
CA ARG A 146 10.39 -4.97 5.85
C ARG A 146 11.64 -4.98 6.72
N ALA A 147 11.67 -5.80 7.77
CA ALA A 147 12.83 -5.95 8.64
C ALA A 147 14.05 -6.50 7.87
N GLU A 148 13.86 -7.51 7.01
CA GLU A 148 14.90 -8.01 6.12
C GLU A 148 15.45 -6.93 5.17
N LYS A 149 14.56 -6.17 4.52
CA LYS A 149 14.96 -5.10 3.61
C LYS A 149 15.72 -3.99 4.34
N ALA A 150 15.30 -3.64 5.56
CA ALA A 150 16.00 -2.67 6.40
C ALA A 150 17.38 -3.18 6.83
N TYR A 151 17.48 -4.44 7.26
CA TYR A 151 18.74 -5.08 7.65
C TYR A 151 19.72 -5.15 6.47
N LYS A 152 19.26 -5.54 5.27
CA LYS A 152 20.07 -5.55 4.04
C LYS A 152 20.54 -4.16 3.65
N ALA A 153 19.71 -3.13 3.80
CA ALA A 153 20.09 -1.76 3.45
C ALA A 153 21.29 -1.26 4.28
N VAL A 154 21.47 -1.76 5.50
CA VAL A 154 22.57 -1.38 6.41
C VAL A 154 23.77 -2.33 6.28
N THR A 155 23.53 -3.63 6.17
CA THR A 155 24.58 -4.66 6.26
C THR A 155 25.02 -5.23 4.92
N GLY A 156 24.25 -5.00 3.86
CA GLY A 156 24.46 -5.56 2.52
C GLY A 156 23.96 -6.99 2.32
N ARG A 157 23.38 -7.64 3.34
CA ARG A 157 22.91 -9.04 3.28
C ARG A 157 21.59 -9.25 4.02
N PHE A 158 20.89 -10.34 3.70
CA PHE A 158 19.74 -10.86 4.47
C PHE A 158 20.22 -11.73 5.63
N THR A 159 19.34 -12.10 6.57
CA THR A 159 19.68 -12.96 7.72
C THR A 159 18.56 -13.95 8.03
N ASP A 160 18.87 -15.11 8.59
CA ASP A 160 17.89 -16.04 9.17
C ASP A 160 17.78 -15.87 10.70
N ASP A 161 18.71 -15.14 11.31
CA ASP A 161 18.66 -14.77 12.72
C ASP A 161 17.65 -13.65 12.98
N LEU A 162 16.45 -14.02 13.43
CA LEU A 162 15.37 -13.10 13.77
C LEU A 162 15.73 -12.10 14.89
N SER A 163 16.75 -12.38 15.72
CA SER A 163 17.17 -11.45 16.78
C SER A 163 17.89 -10.21 16.24
N LEU A 164 18.37 -10.27 15.00
CA LEU A 164 18.99 -9.15 14.29
C LEU A 164 17.98 -8.28 13.53
N LEU A 165 16.71 -8.70 13.50
CA LEU A 165 15.64 -8.05 12.75
C LEU A 165 14.75 -7.23 13.68
N ASP A 166 14.45 -5.99 13.28
CA ASP A 166 13.46 -5.15 13.97
C ASP A 166 12.04 -5.58 13.60
N ILE A 167 11.61 -6.71 14.16
CA ILE A 167 10.28 -7.29 13.95
C ILE A 167 9.37 -6.89 15.12
N PRO A 168 8.13 -6.41 14.86
CA PRO A 168 7.19 -6.07 15.91
C PRO A 168 6.93 -7.24 16.88
N PRO A 169 6.83 -6.99 18.21
CA PRO A 169 6.70 -8.05 19.20
C PRO A 169 5.51 -8.98 19.00
N TYR A 170 4.43 -8.53 18.38
CA TYR A 170 3.24 -9.37 18.14
C TYR A 170 3.56 -10.58 17.24
N VAL A 171 4.52 -10.45 16.33
CA VAL A 171 4.98 -11.52 15.43
C VAL A 171 5.76 -12.57 16.19
N LEU A 172 6.64 -12.15 17.11
CA LEU A 172 7.54 -13.04 17.86
C LEU A 172 6.90 -13.60 19.15
N SER A 173 5.85 -12.96 19.66
CA SER A 173 5.19 -13.30 20.93
C SER A 173 4.51 -14.67 20.97
N LYS A 174 4.33 -15.32 19.81
CA LYS A 174 3.56 -16.55 19.62
C LYS A 174 2.05 -16.44 19.91
N ARG A 175 1.54 -15.23 20.19
CA ARG A 175 0.13 -15.00 20.53
C ARG A 175 -0.76 -14.84 19.30
N CYS A 176 -0.27 -14.14 18.28
CA CYS A 176 -1.04 -13.84 17.06
C CYS A 176 -0.68 -14.79 15.91
N VAL A 177 0.58 -15.21 15.86
CA VAL A 177 1.15 -16.15 14.89
C VAL A 177 1.91 -17.18 15.70
N LYS A 178 1.83 -18.46 15.33
CA LYS A 178 2.47 -19.56 16.08
C LYS A 178 3.99 -19.46 16.02
N ASP A 179 4.50 -19.20 14.83
CA ASP A 179 5.93 -19.09 14.56
C ASP A 179 6.17 -18.31 13.27
N VAL A 180 7.34 -17.68 13.16
CA VAL A 180 7.85 -17.12 11.90
C VAL A 180 9.26 -17.66 11.69
N LYS A 181 9.57 -18.05 10.46
CA LYS A 181 10.88 -18.55 10.06
C LYS A 181 11.36 -17.81 8.83
N VAL A 182 12.67 -17.64 8.73
CA VAL A 182 13.33 -17.09 7.54
C VAL A 182 14.33 -18.13 7.06
N GLU A 183 14.27 -18.44 5.77
CA GLU A 183 15.21 -19.31 5.08
C GLU A 183 15.91 -18.49 4.00
N LEU A 184 17.24 -18.52 4.00
CA LEU A 184 18.05 -17.83 3.01
C LEU A 184 18.24 -18.68 1.75
N ASP A 185 18.26 -18.01 0.60
CA ASP A 185 18.58 -18.62 -0.69
C ASP A 185 19.75 -17.89 -1.37
N TRP A 186 20.07 -18.28 -2.62
CA TRP A 186 21.29 -17.83 -3.33
C TRP A 186 21.38 -16.31 -3.55
N GLY A 187 20.31 -15.54 -3.34
CA GLY A 187 20.33 -14.08 -3.42
C GLY A 187 19.28 -13.35 -2.58
N GLY A 188 18.54 -14.09 -1.76
CA GLY A 188 17.33 -13.62 -1.11
C GLY A 188 17.00 -14.41 0.15
N PHE A 189 15.71 -14.46 0.41
CA PHE A 189 15.06 -15.12 1.51
C PHE A 189 13.61 -15.45 1.16
N THR A 190 13.12 -16.49 1.83
CA THR A 190 11.69 -16.76 2.00
C THR A 190 11.38 -16.73 3.48
N ALA A 191 10.37 -15.94 3.87
CA ALA A 191 9.85 -15.94 5.23
C ALA A 191 8.51 -16.69 5.27
N THR A 192 8.34 -17.55 6.26
CA THR A 192 7.13 -18.36 6.47
C THR A 192 6.51 -18.01 7.81
N ALA A 193 5.21 -17.72 7.82
CA ALA A 193 4.43 -17.41 9.02
C ALA A 193 3.37 -18.48 9.24
N ILE A 194 3.46 -19.15 10.40
CA ILE A 194 2.62 -20.30 10.75
C ILE A 194 1.45 -19.81 11.62
N PRO A 195 0.17 -20.01 11.22
CA PRO A 195 -0.97 -19.59 12.01
C PRO A 195 -1.14 -20.39 13.30
N ASN A 196 -1.78 -19.78 14.29
CA ASN A 196 -2.24 -20.46 15.50
C ASN A 196 -3.47 -21.35 15.25
N ASP A 197 -4.30 -20.98 14.29
CA ASP A 197 -5.45 -21.76 13.83
C ASP A 197 -4.98 -22.86 12.87
N SER A 198 -5.15 -24.12 13.27
CA SER A 198 -4.77 -25.29 12.46
C SER A 198 -5.61 -25.49 11.20
N THR A 199 -6.72 -24.78 11.03
CA THR A 199 -7.54 -24.80 9.81
C THR A 199 -7.00 -23.86 8.73
N MET A 200 -6.09 -22.96 9.09
CA MET A 200 -5.43 -22.05 8.18
C MET A 200 -4.15 -22.66 7.61
N LYS A 201 -3.85 -22.29 6.36
CA LYS A 201 -2.56 -22.59 5.76
C LYS A 201 -1.51 -21.60 6.27
N GLU A 202 -0.26 -22.06 6.37
CA GLU A 202 0.86 -21.14 6.54
C GLU A 202 0.97 -20.20 5.34
N GLY A 203 1.45 -18.99 5.61
CA GLY A 203 1.72 -18.02 4.58
C GLY A 203 3.22 -17.88 4.35
N HIS A 204 3.59 -17.51 3.14
CA HIS A 204 4.98 -17.33 2.75
C HIS A 204 5.15 -15.99 2.04
N ILE A 205 6.33 -15.39 2.14
CA ILE A 205 6.72 -14.21 1.39
C ILE A 205 8.15 -14.35 0.89
N ARG A 206 8.36 -14.08 -0.41
CA ARG A 206 9.67 -14.08 -1.04
C ARG A 206 10.27 -12.67 -1.09
N THR A 207 11.56 -12.59 -1.38
CA THR A 207 12.34 -11.33 -1.49
C THR A 207 11.79 -10.31 -2.50
N ASP A 208 11.00 -10.73 -3.48
CA ASP A 208 10.30 -9.85 -4.42
C ASP A 208 8.90 -9.41 -3.92
N ARG A 209 8.54 -9.79 -2.69
CA ARG A 209 7.26 -9.56 -2.01
C ARG A 209 6.10 -10.38 -2.57
N TYR A 210 6.36 -11.43 -3.34
CA TYR A 210 5.33 -12.40 -3.70
C TYR A 210 4.84 -13.13 -2.43
N ILE A 211 3.53 -13.15 -2.19
CA ILE A 211 2.89 -13.80 -1.04
C ILE A 211 2.00 -14.94 -1.54
N TRP A 212 2.10 -16.11 -0.90
CA TRP A 212 1.23 -17.26 -1.15
C TRP A 212 0.90 -18.01 0.15
N TYR A 213 -0.08 -18.92 0.10
CA TYR A 213 -0.56 -19.68 1.26
C TYR A 213 -0.61 -21.19 1.00
N GLY A 214 0.06 -21.95 1.87
CA GLY A 214 0.33 -23.38 1.71
C GLY A 214 1.31 -23.64 0.58
N ASP A 215 1.12 -24.74 -0.14
CA ASP A 215 2.03 -25.12 -1.23
C ASP A 215 2.13 -24.03 -2.29
N GLU A 216 3.36 -23.71 -2.71
CA GLU A 216 3.60 -22.79 -3.82
C GLU A 216 2.93 -23.37 -5.06
N LYS A 217 1.93 -22.65 -5.56
CA LYS A 217 1.36 -22.98 -6.87
C LYS A 217 2.37 -22.46 -7.88
N GLU A 218 3.12 -23.36 -8.51
CA GLU A 218 3.93 -23.03 -9.67
C GLU A 218 3.00 -22.43 -10.75
N GLU A 219 2.90 -21.11 -10.80
CA GLU A 219 2.36 -20.41 -11.97
C GLU A 219 3.53 -20.28 -12.95
N PHE A 220 3.63 -21.25 -13.86
CA PHE A 220 4.50 -21.15 -15.02
C PHE A 220 3.97 -20.01 -15.91
N PHE A 221 4.76 -18.96 -16.07
CA PHE A 221 4.53 -17.87 -17.03
C PHE A 221 4.84 -18.32 -18.47
#